data_AF-A0A2V1HLJ7-F1
#
_entry.id   AF-A0A2V1HLJ7-F1
#
_cell.length_a   1.000
_cell.length_b   1.000
_cell.length_c   1.000
_cell.angle_alpha   90.00
_cell.angle_beta   90.00
_cell.angle_gamma   90.00
#
_symmetry.space_group_name_H-M   'P 1'
#
loop_
_entity.id
_entity.type
_entity.pdbx_description
1 polymer ?
#
loop_
_entity_poly.entity_id
_entity_poly.type
_entity_poly.pdbx_seq_one_letter_code
_entity_poly.pdbx_strand_id
1 'polypeptide(L)'
;MLSRMHTHEQYCRMAAQFGRARRPDNVPTVLLQGRVAPDARERVAQAAEESGVSVSYYLERLIRDLVMEHGALPLVDKPVPQREELPIPAA
;
A
#
# COMPACT_ATOMS: atom_id res chain seq x y z
N MET A 1 38.30 -1.62 15.94
CA MET A 1 37.55 -1.55 17.22
C MET A 1 36.10 -1.29 16.85
N LEU A 2 35.18 -2.12 17.33
CA LEU A 2 33.86 -2.41 16.73
C LEU A 2 32.92 -1.19 16.60
N SER A 3 32.46 -0.90 15.38
CA SER A 3 31.26 -0.08 15.15
C SER A 3 30.03 -0.91 15.51
N ARG A 4 29.38 -0.49 16.59
CA ARG A 4 28.34 -1.20 17.32
C ARG A 4 27.01 -1.04 16.59
N MET A 5 26.42 -2.18 16.24
CA MET A 5 25.02 -2.43 15.86
C MET A 5 24.05 -1.29 16.20
N HIS A 6 23.55 -0.60 15.18
CA HIS A 6 22.36 0.27 15.23
C HIS A 6 21.29 -0.27 14.26
N THR A 7 20.97 -1.55 14.37
CA THR A 7 19.98 -2.20 13.49
C THR A 7 18.98 -3.08 14.24
N HIS A 8 18.89 -2.95 15.57
CA HIS A 8 17.99 -3.79 16.36
C HIS A 8 16.87 -3.02 17.09
N GLU A 9 17.03 -1.74 17.42
CA GLU A 9 16.00 -1.00 18.18
C GLU A 9 14.77 -0.60 17.35
N GLN A 10 14.90 -0.45 16.02
CA GLN A 10 13.74 -0.13 15.17
C GLN A 10 12.78 -1.32 14.98
N TYR A 11 13.19 -2.55 15.30
CA TYR A 11 12.39 -3.75 15.07
C TYR A 11 11.36 -4.05 16.18
N CYS A 12 11.54 -3.51 17.39
CA CYS A 12 10.66 -3.84 18.52
C CYS A 12 9.47 -2.87 18.72
N ARG A 13 9.39 -1.77 17.98
CA ARG A 13 8.25 -0.83 18.10
C ARG A 13 6.99 -1.27 17.33
N MET A 14 7.03 -2.41 16.65
CA MET A 14 5.91 -2.98 15.89
C MET A 14 5.04 -3.97 16.68
N ALA A 15 5.36 -4.21 17.95
CA ALA A 15 4.57 -5.10 18.79
C ALA A 15 3.30 -4.39 19.30
N ALA A 16 2.17 -4.77 18.69
CA ALA A 16 0.80 -4.52 19.16
C ALA A 16 0.32 -3.06 19.12
N GLN A 17 -0.15 -2.61 17.95
CA GLN A 17 -1.16 -1.55 17.90
C GLN A 17 -2.47 -2.08 18.51
N PHE A 18 -2.59 -1.96 19.83
CA PHE A 18 -3.85 -2.10 20.56
C PHE A 18 -4.83 -1.04 20.04
N GLY A 19 -5.93 -1.46 19.42
CA GLY A 19 -7.01 -0.57 18.99
C GLY A 19 -7.42 -0.66 17.53
N ARG A 20 -6.71 -1.42 16.67
CA ARG A 20 -7.19 -1.61 15.29
C ARG A 20 -8.52 -2.36 15.30
N ALA A 21 -9.56 -1.72 14.78
CA ALA A 21 -10.85 -2.36 14.57
C ALA A 21 -10.64 -3.65 13.75
N ARG A 22 -11.00 -4.79 14.36
CA ARG A 22 -10.88 -6.10 13.73
C ARG A 22 -12.04 -6.28 12.76
N ARG A 23 -11.74 -6.81 11.57
CA ARG A 23 -12.75 -7.23 10.60
C ARG A 23 -13.68 -8.28 11.24
N PRO A 24 -14.98 -8.33 10.90
CA PRO A 24 -15.84 -9.43 11.31
C PRO A 24 -15.21 -10.79 10.93
N ASP A 25 -15.24 -11.73 11.87
CA ASP A 25 -14.71 -13.07 11.63
C ASP A 25 -15.52 -13.78 10.52
N ASN A 26 -14.86 -14.61 9.72
CA ASN A 26 -15.45 -15.44 8.64
C ASN A 26 -15.99 -14.73 7.39
N VAL A 27 -15.57 -13.48 7.10
CA VAL A 27 -15.83 -12.87 5.79
C VAL A 27 -14.85 -13.42 4.74
N PRO A 28 -15.31 -13.97 3.60
CA PRO A 28 -14.42 -14.40 2.52
C PRO A 28 -13.58 -13.22 2.02
N THR A 29 -12.26 -13.41 1.95
CA THR A 29 -11.33 -12.41 1.42
C THR A 29 -10.44 -13.02 0.35
N VAL A 30 -10.12 -12.23 -0.67
CA VAL A 30 -9.14 -12.56 -1.71
C VAL A 30 -7.98 -11.60 -1.67
N LEU A 31 -6.82 -12.04 -2.16
CA LEU A 31 -5.62 -11.23 -2.19
C LEU A 31 -5.64 -10.30 -3.42
N LEU A 32 -5.53 -8.99 -3.18
CA LEU A 32 -5.32 -8.00 -4.23
C LEU A 32 -3.84 -7.60 -4.26
N GLN A 33 -3.11 -8.03 -5.29
CA GLN A 33 -1.67 -7.80 -5.45
C GLN A 33 -1.38 -6.94 -6.68
N GLY A 34 -0.52 -5.93 -6.48
CA GLY A 34 0.00 -5.08 -7.54
C GLY A 34 1.30 -4.42 -7.11
N ARG A 35 2.14 -4.05 -8.07
CA ARG A 35 3.32 -3.21 -7.81
C ARG A 35 2.90 -1.75 -7.82
N VAL A 36 3.38 -1.01 -6.84
CA VAL A 36 3.13 0.43 -6.70
C VAL A 36 4.46 1.14 -6.42
N ALA A 37 4.51 2.44 -6.71
CA ALA A 37 5.64 3.26 -6.31
C ALA A 37 5.78 3.28 -4.77
N PRO A 38 7.00 3.38 -4.21
CA PRO A 38 7.22 3.44 -2.77
C PRO A 38 6.43 4.57 -2.08
N ASP A 39 6.44 5.79 -2.64
CA ASP A 39 5.70 6.94 -2.09
C ASP A 39 4.19 6.65 -2.01
N ALA A 40 3.60 6.07 -3.06
CA ALA A 40 2.19 5.70 -3.05
C ALA A 40 1.86 4.69 -1.93
N ARG A 41 2.77 3.73 -1.69
CA ARG A 41 2.62 2.77 -0.59
C ARG A 41 2.71 3.45 0.78
N GLU A 42 3.64 4.38 0.97
CA GLU A 42 3.83 5.12 2.22
C GLU A 42 2.61 5.97 2.56
N ARG A 43 2.07 6.70 1.58
CA ARG A 43 0.84 7.51 1.76
C ARG A 43 -0.35 6.67 2.21
N VAL A 44 -0.56 5.51 1.60
CA VAL A 44 -1.63 4.59 2.00
C VAL A 44 -1.40 4.04 3.41
N ALA A 45 -0.15 3.70 3.76
CA ALA A 45 0.19 3.21 5.08
C ALA A 45 -0.05 4.27 6.17
N GLN A 46 0.38 5.51 5.93
CA GLN A 46 0.19 6.64 6.83
C GLN A 46 -1.30 6.93 7.02
N ALA A 47 -2.08 7.02 5.94
CA ALA A 47 -3.52 7.29 6.04
C ALA A 47 -4.28 6.19 6.82
N ALA A 48 -3.89 4.92 6.64
CA ALA A 48 -4.46 3.82 7.42
C ALA A 48 -4.11 3.92 8.92
N GLU A 49 -2.87 4.31 9.24
CA GLU A 49 -2.42 4.53 10.61
C GLU A 49 -3.15 5.71 11.28
N GLU A 50 -3.25 6.85 10.60
CA GLU A 50 -4.01 8.02 11.07
C GLU A 50 -5.49 7.69 11.28
N SER A 51 -6.03 6.79 10.45
CA SER A 51 -7.41 6.29 10.58
C SER A 51 -7.57 5.20 11.67
N GLY A 52 -6.48 4.72 12.28
CA GLY A 52 -6.51 3.66 13.29
C GLY A 52 -6.91 2.27 12.75
N VAL A 53 -6.73 2.03 11.45
CA VAL A 53 -7.16 0.77 10.79
C VAL A 53 -6.00 0.06 10.08
N SER A 54 -6.23 -1.17 9.64
CA SER A 54 -5.27 -1.88 8.79
C SER A 54 -5.27 -1.31 7.37
N VAL A 55 -4.13 -1.40 6.66
CA VAL A 55 -4.02 -1.02 5.24
C VAL A 55 -5.06 -1.74 4.37
N SER A 56 -5.28 -3.04 4.60
CA SER A 56 -6.27 -3.82 3.86
C SER A 56 -7.69 -3.29 4.07
N TYR A 57 -8.03 -2.93 5.31
CA TYR A 57 -9.33 -2.33 5.62
C TYR A 57 -9.48 -0.94 4.98
N TYR A 58 -8.45 -0.11 5.10
CA TYR A 58 -8.42 1.23 4.50
C TYR A 58 -8.66 1.18 3.00
N LEU A 59 -7.94 0.31 2.27
CA LEU A 59 -8.09 0.15 0.83
C LEU A 59 -9.48 -0.37 0.46
N GLU A 60 -10.00 -1.36 1.18
CA GLU A 60 -11.35 -1.87 0.90
C GLU A 60 -12.43 -0.82 1.16
N ARG A 61 -12.28 -0.02 2.23
CA ARG A 61 -13.18 1.08 2.53
C ARG A 61 -13.13 2.15 1.43
N LEU A 62 -11.93 2.56 1.03
CA LEU A 62 -11.71 3.53 -0.05
C LEU A 62 -12.36 3.08 -1.36
N ILE A 63 -12.19 1.80 -1.73
CA ILE A 63 -12.82 1.22 -2.92
C ILE A 63 -14.35 1.29 -2.84
N ARG A 64 -14.92 0.95 -1.68
CA ARG A 64 -16.38 1.00 -1.46
C ARG A 64 -16.90 2.44 -1.54
N ASP A 65 -16.19 3.38 -0.93
CA ASP A 65 -16.57 4.80 -0.93
C ASP A 65 -16.55 5.36 -2.37
N LEU A 66 -15.54 5.04 -3.17
CA LEU A 66 -15.50 5.42 -4.60
C LEU A 66 -16.67 4.84 -5.41
N VAL A 67 -17.05 3.58 -5.17
CA VAL A 67 -18.20 2.96 -5.83
C VAL A 67 -19.51 3.58 -5.34
N MET A 68 -19.62 3.93 -4.06
CA MET A 68 -20.80 4.61 -3.54
C MET A 68 -20.96 6.01 -4.14
N GLU A 69 -19.85 6.73 -4.33
CA GLU A 69 -19.85 8.09 -4.86
C GLU A 69 -20.10 8.12 -6.38
N HIS A 70 -19.49 7.21 -7.15
CA HIS A 70 -19.51 7.25 -8.61
C HIS A 70 -20.36 6.15 -9.27
N GLY A 71 -20.94 5.23 -8.48
CA GLY A 71 -21.65 4.04 -8.97
C GLY A 71 -20.74 2.91 -9.47
N ALA A 72 -19.46 3.19 -9.72
CA ALA A 72 -18.43 2.25 -10.16
C ALA A 72 -17.04 2.76 -9.77
N LEU A 73 -16.00 1.92 -9.90
CA LEU A 73 -14.62 2.38 -9.80
C LEU A 73 -14.28 3.26 -11.01
N PRO A 74 -13.66 4.44 -10.81
CA PRO A 74 -13.20 5.29 -11.91
C PRO A 74 -12.25 4.53 -12.84
N LEU A 75 -12.42 4.73 -14.15
CA LEU A 75 -11.48 4.21 -15.14
C LEU A 75 -10.23 5.10 -15.17
N VAL A 76 -9.06 4.47 -15.31
CA VAL A 76 -7.79 5.17 -15.47
C VAL A 76 -7.32 5.07 -16.93
N ASP A 77 -6.73 6.15 -17.44
CA ASP A 77 -6.20 6.17 -18.79
C ASP A 77 -5.05 5.16 -18.94
N LYS A 78 -4.97 4.55 -20.13
CA LYS A 78 -3.91 3.62 -20.45
C LYS A 78 -2.56 4.37 -20.49
N PRO A 79 -1.51 3.88 -19.82
CA PRO A 79 -0.19 4.49 -19.92
C PRO A 79 0.29 4.48 -21.37
N VAL A 80 0.78 5.62 -21.85
CA VAL A 80 1.33 5.76 -23.21
C VAL A 80 2.67 5.00 -23.25
N PRO A 81 2.86 4.05 -24.18
CA PRO A 81 4.13 3.33 -24.28
C PRO A 81 5.26 4.30 -24.66
N GLN A 82 6.37 4.23 -23.93
CA GLN A 82 7.58 4.97 -24.24
C GLN A 82 8.17 4.39 -25.54
N ARG A 83 8.19 5.19 -26.62
CA ARG A 83 8.76 4.83 -27.93
C ARG A 83 10.18 5.37 -28.10
N GLU A 84 10.85 5.74 -27.02
CA GLU A 84 12.22 6.23 -27.10
C GLU A 84 13.13 5.04 -27.41
N GLU A 85 13.80 5.09 -28.57
CA GLU A 85 14.85 4.15 -28.93
C GLU A 85 15.97 4.28 -27.90
N LEU A 86 16.15 3.25 -27.06
CA LEU A 86 17.32 3.17 -26.20
C LEU A 86 18.55 3.01 -27.10
N PRO A 87 19.54 3.90 -27.06
CA PRO A 87 20.78 3.71 -27.81
C PRO A 87 21.50 2.50 -27.20
N ILE A 88 21.32 1.33 -27.81
CA ILE A 88 22.12 0.16 -27.51
C ILE A 88 23.45 0.34 -28.25
N PRO A 89 24.58 0.61 -27.57
CA PRO A 89 25.86 0.64 -28.27
C PRO A 89 26.14 -0.75 -28.84
N ALA A 90 26.44 -0.81 -30.14
CA ALA A 90 26.91 -2.04 -30.77
C ALA A 90 28.23 -2.47 -30.10
N ALA A 91 28.31 -3.75 -29.73
CA ALA A 91 29.46 -4.36 -29.06
C ALA A 91 30.71 -4.44 -29.97
#